data_AF-A0A2N1W9Z6-F1
#
_entry.id   AF-A0A2N1W9Z6-F1
#
_cell.length_a   1.000
_cell.length_b   1.000
_cell.length_c   1.000
_cell.angle_alpha   90.00
_cell.angle_beta   90.00
_cell.angle_gamma   90.00
#
_symmetry.space_group_name_H-M   'P 1'
#
loop_
_entity.id
_entity.type
_entity.pdbx_description
1 polymer ?
#
loop_
_entity_poly.entity_id
_entity_poly.type
_entity_poly.pdbx_seq_one_letter_code
_entity_poly.pdbx_strand_id
1 'polypeptide(L)'
;MIRILFSIPLLLSPLAAQAPPTWTVEARPLVVSGGGDDNVDAELLNVRGAIRLPSGTIVVANWKPLGLKVYDADGRYQRTLGRPGGGPGEFQYNLDARVWGGDSVLAVSGSGMRHALFRLDGVLVRDWTIDAGDRRPAMVVH
;
A
#
# COMPACT_ATOMS: atom_id res chain seq x y z
N MET A 1 28.42 31.30 53.72
CA MET A 1 28.34 31.37 52.24
C MET A 1 29.00 30.11 51.68
N ILE A 2 28.24 29.21 51.06
CA ILE A 2 28.74 27.96 50.48
C ILE A 2 28.57 28.06 48.95
N ARG A 3 29.67 27.94 48.20
CA ARG A 3 29.68 27.79 46.74
C ARG A 3 29.73 26.30 46.43
N ILE A 4 28.74 25.79 45.71
CA ILE A 4 28.73 24.43 45.17
C ILE A 4 29.13 24.55 43.69
N LEU A 5 30.32 24.06 43.34
CA LEU A 5 30.69 23.82 41.94
C LEU A 5 30.01 22.53 41.48
N PHE A 6 29.14 22.62 40.47
CA PHE A 6 28.70 21.44 39.71
C PHE A 6 29.72 21.18 38.60
N SER A 7 30.41 20.05 38.67
CA SER A 7 31.14 19.50 37.53
C SER A 7 30.15 18.64 36.73
N ILE A 8 29.81 19.08 35.52
CA ILE A 8 29.05 18.28 34.57
C ILE A 8 30.08 17.55 33.70
N PRO A 9 30.27 16.23 33.81
CA PRO A 9 31.08 15.53 32.84
C PRO A 9 30.34 15.54 31.51
N LEU A 10 30.96 16.09 30.47
CA LEU A 10 30.51 15.89 29.10
C LEU A 10 30.63 14.39 28.78
N LEU A 11 29.51 13.67 28.78
CA LEU A 11 29.42 12.36 28.16
C LEU A 11 29.43 12.57 26.64
N LEU A 12 30.62 12.48 26.06
CA LEU A 12 30.79 12.37 24.62
C LEU A 12 30.25 10.99 24.20
N SER A 13 28.99 10.92 23.81
CA SER A 13 28.46 9.71 23.15
C SER A 13 29.08 9.66 21.75
N PRO A 14 29.85 8.63 21.37
CA PRO A 14 30.24 8.49 19.99
C PRO A 14 28.96 8.26 19.20
N LEU A 15 28.69 9.14 18.24
CA LEU A 15 27.67 8.90 17.22
C LEU A 15 28.20 7.72 16.40
N ALA A 16 27.87 6.50 16.81
CA ALA A 16 28.21 5.32 16.03
C ALA A 16 27.50 5.50 14.68
N ALA A 17 28.30 5.67 13.63
CA ALA A 17 27.77 5.73 12.27
C ALA A 17 27.03 4.40 12.01
N GLN A 18 25.71 4.47 11.90
CA GLN A 18 24.90 3.34 11.50
C GLN A 18 25.41 2.91 10.11
N ALA A 19 25.82 1.65 9.96
CA ALA A 19 26.19 1.12 8.66
C ALA A 19 25.03 1.36 7.68
N PRO A 20 25.31 1.79 6.43
CA PRO A 20 24.25 2.04 5.46
C PRO A 20 23.44 0.75 5.24
N PRO A 21 22.12 0.86 5.04
CA PRO A 21 21.29 -0.31 4.81
C PRO A 21 21.83 -1.08 3.60
N THR A 22 22.05 -2.39 3.78
CA THR A 22 22.46 -3.26 2.69
C THR A 22 21.22 -3.66 1.92
N TRP A 23 21.04 -3.12 0.73
CA TRP A 23 19.97 -3.55 -0.18
C TRP A 23 20.36 -4.90 -0.79
N THR A 24 19.65 -5.96 -0.39
CA THR A 24 19.77 -7.28 -1.01
C THR A 24 18.57 -7.53 -1.91
N VAL A 25 18.82 -7.80 -3.19
CA VAL A 25 17.81 -8.34 -4.10
C VAL A 25 17.79 -9.85 -3.91
N GLU A 26 16.62 -10.43 -3.64
CA GLU A 26 16.50 -11.89 -3.57
C GLU A 26 16.93 -12.52 -4.90
N ALA A 27 17.79 -13.54 -4.83
CA ALA A 27 18.34 -14.18 -6.03
C ALA A 27 17.29 -14.92 -6.88
N ARG A 28 16.11 -15.18 -6.31
CA ARG A 28 14.99 -15.83 -6.99
C ARG A 28 13.88 -14.80 -7.18
N PRO A 29 13.57 -14.39 -8.43
CA PRO A 29 12.45 -13.51 -8.66
C PRO A 29 11.15 -14.23 -8.29
N LEU A 30 10.28 -13.56 -7.53
CA LEU A 30 8.91 -14.01 -7.33
C LEU A 30 8.12 -13.73 -8.62
N VAL A 31 7.75 -14.80 -9.32
CA VAL A 31 6.99 -14.69 -10.56
C VAL A 31 5.51 -14.71 -10.23
N VAL A 32 4.85 -13.55 -10.41
CA VAL A 32 3.39 -13.47 -10.48
C VAL A 32 3.00 -13.56 -11.95
N SER A 33 2.76 -14.78 -12.42
CA SER A 33 2.17 -15.00 -13.74
C SER A 33 0.68 -14.71 -13.66
N GLY A 34 0.23 -13.65 -14.34
CA GLY A 34 -1.18 -13.33 -14.44
C GLY A 34 -1.90 -14.36 -15.31
N GLY A 35 -2.38 -15.45 -14.71
CA GLY A 35 -3.22 -16.48 -15.34
C GLY A 35 -2.52 -17.29 -16.44
N GLY A 36 -2.59 -18.63 -16.36
CA GLY A 36 -2.55 -19.44 -17.57
C GLY A 36 -3.93 -19.45 -18.22
N ASP A 37 -4.07 -20.15 -19.36
CA ASP A 37 -5.35 -20.32 -20.10
C ASP A 37 -6.54 -20.82 -19.23
N ASP A 38 -6.30 -21.19 -17.97
CA ASP A 38 -7.25 -21.73 -17.01
C ASP A 38 -7.88 -20.69 -16.05
N ASN A 39 -7.37 -19.45 -15.97
CA ASN A 39 -7.94 -18.43 -15.08
C ASN A 39 -7.85 -17.01 -15.64
N VAL A 40 -8.84 -16.65 -16.46
CA VAL A 40 -9.03 -15.30 -17.02
C VAL A 40 -9.13 -14.21 -15.94
N ASP A 41 -9.62 -14.53 -14.74
CA ASP A 41 -9.72 -13.59 -13.62
C ASP A 41 -8.36 -13.32 -12.97
N ALA A 42 -7.34 -14.16 -13.21
CA ALA A 42 -5.97 -13.93 -12.75
C ALA A 42 -5.13 -13.13 -13.76
N GLU A 43 -5.60 -12.95 -15.00
CA GLU A 43 -4.85 -12.27 -16.05
C GLU A 43 -4.45 -10.85 -15.66
N LEU A 44 -3.19 -10.51 -15.92
CA LEU A 44 -2.67 -9.18 -15.66
C LEU A 44 -2.57 -8.42 -16.99
N LEU A 45 -3.43 -7.41 -17.15
CA LEU A 45 -3.47 -6.55 -18.32
C LEU A 45 -3.32 -5.10 -17.89
N ASN A 46 -2.21 -4.50 -18.33
CA ASN A 46 -1.88 -3.09 -18.07
C ASN A 46 -1.78 -2.82 -16.56
N VAL A 47 -0.83 -3.53 -15.92
CA VAL A 47 -0.46 -3.36 -14.52
C VAL A 47 0.02 -1.93 -14.27
N ARG A 48 -0.55 -1.28 -13.26
CA ARG A 48 -0.19 0.10 -12.87
C ARG A 48 0.75 0.19 -11.68
N GLY A 49 0.70 -0.81 -10.80
CA GLY A 49 1.52 -0.87 -9.60
C GLY A 49 1.32 -2.19 -8.87
N ALA A 50 2.25 -2.50 -7.96
CA ALA A 50 2.16 -3.65 -7.08
C ALA A 50 2.73 -3.30 -5.70
N ILE A 51 2.10 -3.83 -4.66
CA ILE A 51 2.55 -3.70 -3.28
C ILE A 51 2.63 -5.10 -2.65
N ARG A 52 3.62 -5.30 -1.77
CA ARG A 52 3.72 -6.49 -0.93
C ARG A 52 3.48 -6.09 0.52
N LEU A 53 2.52 -6.73 1.17
CA LEU A 53 2.19 -6.49 2.57
C LEU A 53 3.14 -7.27 3.49
N PRO A 54 3.24 -6.92 4.79
CA PRO A 54 4.09 -7.64 5.74
C PRO A 54 3.78 -9.14 5.87
N SER A 55 2.54 -9.55 5.58
CA SER A 55 2.13 -10.97 5.51
C SER A 55 2.75 -11.74 4.33
N GLY A 56 3.37 -11.05 3.38
CA GLY A 56 3.85 -11.60 2.12
C GLY A 56 2.82 -11.51 0.98
N THR A 57 1.54 -11.23 1.28
CA THR A 57 0.48 -11.02 0.28
C THR A 57 0.86 -9.94 -0.72
N ILE A 58 0.60 -10.18 -2.00
CA ILE A 58 0.87 -9.25 -3.08
C ILE A 58 -0.45 -8.69 -3.59
N VAL A 59 -0.52 -7.38 -3.76
CA VAL A 59 -1.68 -6.71 -4.37
C VAL A 59 -1.23 -5.95 -5.60
N VAL A 60 -1.87 -6.24 -6.72
CA VAL A 60 -1.54 -5.66 -8.03
C VAL A 60 -2.70 -4.79 -8.50
N ALA A 61 -2.43 -3.53 -8.80
CA ALA A 61 -3.38 -2.63 -9.44
C ALA A 61 -3.46 -2.97 -10.93
N ASN A 62 -4.56 -3.62 -11.32
CA ASN A 62 -4.80 -4.07 -12.69
C ASN A 62 -5.79 -3.15 -13.40
N TRP A 63 -5.45 -2.73 -14.62
CA TRP A 63 -6.27 -1.79 -15.36
C TRP A 63 -7.38 -2.46 -16.17
N LYS A 64 -7.16 -3.67 -16.70
CA LYS A 64 -8.15 -4.37 -17.53
C LYS A 64 -8.34 -5.83 -17.09
N PRO A 65 -9.52 -6.23 -16.60
CA PRO A 65 -10.55 -5.36 -16.04
C PRO A 65 -10.00 -4.57 -14.83
N LEU A 66 -10.63 -3.42 -14.56
CA LEU A 66 -10.29 -2.55 -13.43
C LEU A 66 -10.51 -3.28 -12.10
N GLY A 67 -9.45 -3.43 -11.31
CA GLY A 67 -9.53 -4.01 -9.97
C GLY A 67 -8.16 -4.24 -9.33
N LEU A 68 -8.16 -4.47 -8.01
CA LEU A 68 -6.95 -4.86 -7.30
C LEU A 68 -6.89 -6.38 -7.20
N LYS A 69 -5.92 -7.01 -7.87
CA LYS A 69 -5.72 -8.46 -7.82
C LYS A 69 -4.85 -8.83 -6.62
N VAL A 70 -5.34 -9.74 -5.80
CA VAL A 70 -4.69 -10.21 -4.58
C VAL A 70 -4.09 -11.58 -4.86
N TYR A 71 -2.82 -11.74 -4.53
CA TYR A 71 -2.07 -12.98 -4.63
C TYR A 71 -1.47 -13.34 -3.27
N ASP A 72 -1.29 -14.63 -3.01
CA ASP A 72 -0.55 -15.08 -1.84
C ASP A 72 0.96 -14.79 -1.96
N ALA A 73 1.72 -15.17 -0.92
CA ALA A 73 3.16 -14.94 -0.88
C ALA A 73 3.94 -15.74 -1.94
N ASP A 74 3.33 -16.77 -2.53
CA ASP A 74 3.89 -17.58 -3.61
C ASP A 74 3.45 -17.08 -5.00
N GLY A 75 2.67 -16.00 -5.07
CA GLY A 75 2.18 -15.42 -6.32
C GLY A 75 0.95 -16.12 -6.90
N ARG A 76 0.22 -16.94 -6.13
CA ARG A 76 -1.04 -17.55 -6.58
C ARG A 76 -2.20 -16.58 -6.42
N TYR A 77 -3.01 -16.43 -7.47
CA TYR A 77 -4.18 -15.56 -7.45
C TYR A 77 -5.21 -16.06 -6.45
N GLN A 78 -5.72 -15.14 -5.63
CA GLN A 78 -6.74 -15.43 -4.63
C GLN A 78 -8.07 -14.76 -4.94
N ARG A 79 -8.06 -13.49 -5.38
CA ARG A 79 -9.27 -12.71 -5.68
C ARG A 79 -8.98 -11.36 -6.30
N THR A 80 -10.04 -10.69 -6.74
CA THR A 80 -10.03 -9.29 -7.14
C THR A 80 -10.88 -8.46 -6.16
N LEU A 81 -10.36 -7.30 -5.74
CA LEU A 81 -11.08 -6.31 -4.93
C LEU A 81 -11.59 -5.20 -5.84
N GLY A 82 -12.87 -4.87 -5.67
CA GLY A 82 -13.58 -3.92 -6.53
C GLY A 82 -13.78 -4.43 -7.96
N ARG A 83 -14.42 -3.60 -8.78
CA ARG A 83 -14.77 -3.91 -10.17
C ARG A 83 -15.02 -2.61 -10.96
N PRO A 84 -15.14 -2.66 -12.29
CA PRO A 84 -15.55 -1.49 -13.07
C PRO A 84 -16.94 -0.99 -12.63
N GLY A 85 -17.09 0.33 -12.44
CA GLY A 85 -18.37 0.95 -12.11
C GLY A 85 -18.27 2.21 -11.24
N GLY A 86 -19.43 2.73 -10.83
CA GLY A 86 -19.55 3.98 -10.06
C GLY A 86 -20.08 3.79 -8.64
N GLY A 87 -20.56 2.60 -8.27
CA GLY A 87 -21.07 2.28 -6.93
C GLY A 87 -19.95 2.10 -5.90
N PRO A 88 -20.28 1.90 -4.61
CA PRO A 88 -19.29 1.72 -3.53
C PRO A 88 -18.26 0.64 -3.85
N GLY A 89 -16.97 0.96 -3.75
CA GLY A 89 -15.88 0.03 -4.05
C GLY A 89 -15.70 -0.30 -5.55
N GLU A 90 -16.41 0.39 -6.45
CA GLU A 90 -16.23 0.26 -7.90
C GLU A 90 -15.28 1.34 -8.44
N PHE A 91 -14.67 1.11 -9.60
CA PHE A 91 -13.67 2.03 -10.18
C PHE A 91 -14.01 2.35 -11.64
N GLN A 92 -13.84 3.62 -12.01
CA GLN A 92 -14.08 4.06 -13.40
C GLN A 92 -12.79 4.23 -14.19
N TYR A 93 -11.74 4.78 -13.56
CA TYR A 93 -10.45 5.00 -14.22
C TYR A 93 -9.30 5.29 -13.22
N ASN A 94 -8.05 5.26 -13.75
CA ASN A 94 -6.76 5.31 -13.07
C ASN A 94 -6.73 4.71 -11.67
N LEU A 95 -6.47 3.40 -11.55
CA LEU A 95 -6.42 2.70 -10.26
C LEU A 95 -4.99 2.53 -9.77
N ASP A 96 -4.78 2.82 -8.48
CA ASP A 96 -3.54 2.57 -7.74
C ASP A 96 -3.86 1.96 -6.36
N ALA A 97 -2.88 1.27 -5.77
CA ALA A 97 -3.00 0.64 -4.46
C ALA A 97 -1.92 1.14 -3.50
N ARG A 98 -2.33 1.48 -2.29
CA ARG A 98 -1.43 1.88 -1.19
C ARG A 98 -1.61 0.96 0.00
N VAL A 99 -0.50 0.63 0.66
CA VAL A 99 -0.54 -0.07 1.95
C VAL A 99 -1.22 0.84 2.96
N TRP A 100 -2.22 0.31 3.67
CA TRP A 100 -2.86 1.02 4.79
C TRP A 100 -2.36 0.47 6.14
N GLY A 101 -2.18 -0.85 6.22
CA GLY A 101 -1.64 -1.56 7.39
C GLY A 101 -2.33 -2.90 7.61
N GLY A 102 -1.66 -3.83 8.30
CA GLY A 102 -2.22 -5.14 8.65
C GLY A 102 -2.70 -5.93 7.42
N ASP A 103 -4.00 -6.22 7.41
CA ASP A 103 -4.72 -6.96 6.36
C ASP A 103 -5.52 -6.03 5.42
N SER A 104 -5.15 -4.75 5.31
CA SER A 104 -5.95 -3.75 4.60
C SER A 104 -5.15 -2.94 3.58
N VAL A 105 -5.82 -2.60 2.47
CA VAL A 105 -5.27 -1.83 1.35
C VAL A 105 -6.19 -0.67 0.98
N LEU A 106 -5.59 0.47 0.66
CA LEU A 106 -6.29 1.63 0.17
C LEU A 106 -6.20 1.66 -1.36
N ALA A 107 -7.33 1.47 -2.03
CA ALA A 107 -7.50 1.72 -3.44
C ALA A 107 -7.70 3.22 -3.66
N VAL A 108 -6.95 3.80 -4.59
CA VAL A 108 -7.09 5.21 -5.00
C VAL A 108 -7.39 5.23 -6.49
N SER A 109 -8.48 5.89 -6.88
CA SER A 109 -8.90 5.97 -8.26
C SER A 109 -9.33 7.38 -8.70
N GLY A 110 -9.48 7.58 -10.01
CA GLY A 110 -10.02 8.81 -10.54
C GLY A 110 -9.12 10.03 -10.27
N SER A 111 -7.82 9.90 -10.55
CA SER A 111 -6.82 10.95 -10.29
C SER A 111 -6.70 11.35 -8.82
N GLY A 112 -6.94 10.42 -7.90
CA GLY A 112 -6.82 10.66 -6.46
C GLY A 112 -8.08 11.20 -5.82
N MET A 113 -9.22 11.23 -6.50
CA MET A 113 -10.47 11.72 -5.93
C MET A 113 -11.19 10.63 -5.14
N ARG A 114 -11.25 9.41 -5.68
CA ARG A 114 -11.97 8.31 -5.04
C ARG A 114 -11.02 7.42 -4.24
N HIS A 115 -11.44 7.08 -3.03
CA HIS A 115 -10.69 6.27 -2.08
C HIS A 115 -11.58 5.15 -1.57
N ALA A 116 -11.09 3.92 -1.62
CA ALA A 116 -11.79 2.77 -1.08
C ALA A 116 -10.83 1.92 -0.25
N LEU A 117 -11.13 1.77 1.04
CA LEU A 117 -10.36 0.95 1.96
C LEU A 117 -10.96 -0.46 1.98
N PHE A 118 -10.18 -1.44 1.57
CA PHE A 118 -10.56 -2.85 1.57
C PHE A 118 -9.74 -3.62 2.58
N ARG A 119 -10.39 -4.59 3.22
CA ARG A 119 -9.69 -5.74 3.80
C ARG A 119 -9.35 -6.73 2.70
N LEU A 120 -8.25 -7.46 2.88
CA LEU A 120 -7.78 -8.46 1.93
C LEU A 120 -8.77 -9.63 1.75
N ASP A 121 -9.70 -9.82 2.69
CA ASP A 121 -10.78 -10.81 2.56
C ASP A 121 -11.92 -10.38 1.61
N GLY A 122 -11.87 -9.16 1.07
CA GLY A 122 -12.88 -8.63 0.14
C GLY A 122 -13.85 -7.64 0.77
N VAL A 123 -13.83 -7.44 2.08
CA VAL A 123 -14.75 -6.52 2.74
C VAL A 123 -14.34 -5.06 2.46
N LEU A 124 -15.26 -4.29 1.87
CA LEU A 124 -15.15 -2.83 1.77
C LEU A 124 -15.43 -2.22 3.14
N VAL A 125 -14.40 -1.60 3.74
CA VAL A 125 -14.49 -0.96 5.05
C VAL A 125 -15.00 0.47 4.93
N ARG A 126 -14.50 1.21 3.93
CA ARG A 126 -14.83 2.62 3.73
C ARG A 126 -14.69 3.01 2.27
N ASP A 127 -15.56 3.88 1.79
CA ASP A 127 -15.48 4.51 0.46
C ASP A 127 -15.75 6.01 0.64
N TRP A 128 -14.94 6.85 0.02
CA TRP A 128 -15.13 8.29 0.05
C TRP A 128 -14.52 8.98 -1.17
N THR A 129 -15.06 10.15 -1.50
CA THR A 129 -14.53 11.03 -2.53
C THR A 129 -14.00 12.29 -1.88
N ILE A 130 -12.79 12.71 -2.27
CA ILE A 130 -12.27 14.04 -1.99
C ILE A 130 -12.65 14.91 -3.18
N ASP A 131 -13.58 15.81 -2.95
CA ASP A 131 -13.93 16.81 -3.96
C ASP A 131 -12.94 17.97 -3.91
N ALA A 132 -12.62 18.60 -5.04
CA ALA A 132 -11.64 19.68 -5.08
C ALA A 132 -12.04 20.90 -4.21
N GLY A 133 -13.32 21.00 -3.85
CA GLY A 133 -13.87 21.99 -2.93
C GLY A 133 -13.80 21.62 -1.44
N ASP A 134 -13.58 20.36 -1.07
CA ASP A 134 -13.56 19.89 0.33
C ASP A 134 -12.13 19.90 0.92
N ARG A 135 -11.43 21.03 0.75
CA ARG A 135 -10.16 21.29 1.44
C ARG A 135 -10.47 21.62 2.91
N ARG A 136 -10.81 20.62 3.72
CA ARG A 136 -10.64 20.73 5.17
C ARG A 136 -9.16 21.08 5.41
N PRO A 137 -8.83 22.14 6.16
CA PRO A 137 -7.43 22.45 6.45
C PRO A 137 -6.80 21.23 7.11
N ALA A 138 -5.60 20.88 6.67
CA ALA A 138 -4.84 19.77 7.20
C ALA A 138 -4.85 19.84 8.73
N MET A 139 -5.31 18.77 9.37
CA MET A 139 -5.23 18.62 10.82
C MET A 139 -3.76 18.66 11.19
N VAL A 140 -3.30 19.81 11.68
CA VAL A 140 -2.02 19.94 12.38
C VAL A 140 -2.20 19.20 13.68
N VAL A 141 -1.59 18.03 13.79
CA VAL A 141 -1.45 17.34 15.06
C VAL A 141 -0.26 17.97 15.77
N HIS A 142 -0.52 18.59 16.92
CA HIS A 142 0.49 19.09 17.85
C HIS A 142 1.21 17.94 18.56
#